data_AF-A0A355BVI3-F1
#
_entry.id   AF-A0A355BVI3-F1
#
_cell.length_a   1.000
_cell.length_b   1.000
_cell.length_c   1.000
_cell.angle_alpha   90.00
_cell.angle_beta   90.00
_cell.angle_gamma   90.00
#
_symmetry.space_group_name_H-M   'P 1'
#
loop_
_entity.id
_entity.type
_entity.pdbx_description
1 polymer ?
#
loop_
_entity_poly.entity_id
_entity_poly.type
_entity_poly.pdbx_seq_one_letter_code
_entity_poly.pdbx_strand_id
1 'polypeptide(L)'
;MSRIRVFFFASLLLAGCTQSRLDKTVKMKSFVSESAKGCEYDSTNCSRFTVNYPEFPGLEQLVQDRIQQKIVLLVRGDADDPRDSFELLGEGFQKDYADFKKEFPDGGGSWQRNIDISLLLFGDSLLSLQYTEESYTGGAHGNNLVAFINLDPKTGELVKLDRLLKPGYEETLRTVGEEIFRQNRELAD
;
A
#
# COMPACT_ATOMS: atom_id res chain seq x y z
N MET A 1 47.11 -27.48 59.24
CA MET A 1 46.72 -27.75 57.84
C MET A 1 45.22 -27.54 57.70
N SER A 2 44.78 -26.34 57.29
CA SER A 2 43.36 -26.03 57.07
C SER A 2 43.17 -25.74 55.59
N ARG A 3 42.31 -26.52 54.90
CA ARG A 3 42.02 -26.36 53.48
C ARG A 3 40.75 -25.53 53.32
N ILE A 4 40.91 -24.27 52.92
CA ILE A 4 39.81 -23.38 52.54
C ILE A 4 39.29 -23.84 51.16
N ARG A 5 38.01 -24.21 51.09
CA ARG A 5 37.32 -24.48 49.82
C ARG A 5 36.64 -23.20 49.35
N VAL A 6 37.19 -22.57 48.31
CA VAL A 6 36.56 -21.44 47.62
C VAL A 6 35.57 -22.00 46.60
N PHE A 7 34.28 -21.78 46.80
CA PHE A 7 33.25 -22.07 45.79
C PHE A 7 33.08 -20.83 44.91
N PHE A 8 33.54 -20.93 43.66
CA PHE A 8 33.28 -19.93 42.63
C PHE A 8 31.83 -20.09 42.14
N PHE A 9 30.94 -19.20 42.57
CA PHE A 9 29.58 -19.10 42.02
C PHE A 9 29.67 -18.38 40.66
N ALA A 10 29.72 -19.15 39.57
CA ALA A 10 29.59 -18.62 38.22
C ALA A 10 28.11 -18.28 37.96
N SER A 11 27.74 -17.01 38.17
CA SER A 11 26.45 -16.47 37.74
C SER A 11 26.45 -16.36 36.22
N LEU A 12 25.81 -17.32 35.56
CA LEU A 12 25.50 -17.27 34.13
C LEU A 12 24.33 -16.30 33.93
N LEU A 13 24.62 -15.06 33.54
CA LEU A 13 23.60 -14.11 33.07
C LEU A 13 23.07 -14.61 31.73
N LEU A 14 21.99 -15.39 31.76
CA LEU A 14 21.17 -15.69 30.60
C LEU A 14 20.44 -14.40 30.18
N ALA A 15 21.14 -13.52 29.46
CA ALA A 15 20.49 -12.50 28.65
C ALA A 15 19.80 -13.21 27.48
N GLY A 16 18.62 -13.75 27.74
CA GLY A 16 17.73 -14.26 26.71
C GLY A 16 17.41 -13.12 25.77
N CYS A 17 17.87 -13.20 24.52
CA CYS A 17 17.39 -12.35 23.45
C CYS A 17 15.92 -12.68 23.22
N THR A 18 15.04 -12.00 23.94
CA THR A 18 13.63 -11.95 23.57
C THR A 18 13.57 -11.07 22.34
N GLN A 19 13.81 -11.67 21.17
CA GLN A 19 13.53 -10.98 19.92
C GLN A 19 12.02 -10.86 19.87
N SER A 20 11.52 -9.67 20.26
CA SER A 20 10.10 -9.39 20.28
C SER A 20 9.56 -9.69 18.88
N ARG A 21 8.64 -10.65 18.79
CA ARG A 21 7.95 -10.93 17.55
C ARG A 21 7.13 -9.70 17.19
N LEU A 22 7.12 -9.34 15.91
CA LEU A 22 6.23 -8.29 15.42
C LEU A 22 4.79 -8.65 15.75
N ASP A 23 4.05 -7.69 16.30
CA ASP A 23 2.60 -7.80 16.39
C ASP A 23 2.02 -7.57 14.98
N LYS A 24 1.40 -8.61 14.44
CA LYS A 24 0.88 -8.65 13.07
C LYS A 24 -0.61 -8.29 13.00
N THR A 25 -1.12 -7.58 13.99
CA THR A 25 -2.50 -7.08 13.99
C THR A 25 -2.69 -6.10 12.83
N VAL A 26 -3.77 -6.31 12.06
CA VAL A 26 -4.16 -5.45 10.93
C VAL A 26 -5.61 -5.03 11.12
N LYS A 27 -5.89 -3.75 10.85
CA LYS A 27 -7.23 -3.19 10.90
C LYS A 27 -7.55 -2.52 9.57
N MET A 28 -8.58 -3.00 8.88
CA MET A 28 -9.07 -2.33 7.68
C MET A 28 -9.86 -1.07 8.04
N LYS A 29 -9.64 -0.01 7.28
CA LYS A 29 -10.39 1.24 7.31
C LYS A 29 -10.88 1.60 5.91
N SER A 30 -11.87 2.48 5.88
CA SER A 30 -12.44 3.04 4.66
C SER A 30 -12.53 4.56 4.81
N PHE A 31 -12.08 5.26 3.78
CA PHE A 31 -12.33 6.68 3.57
C PHE A 31 -13.28 6.84 2.37
N VAL A 32 -14.26 7.73 2.51
CA VAL A 32 -15.23 8.02 1.45
C VAL A 32 -15.44 9.52 1.38
N SER A 33 -15.37 10.07 0.17
CA SER A 33 -15.75 11.45 -0.16
C SER A 33 -16.74 11.43 -1.33
N GLU A 34 -17.84 12.16 -1.20
CA GLU A 34 -18.91 12.24 -2.21
C GLU A 34 -19.30 13.70 -2.44
N SER A 35 -19.66 14.07 -3.68
CA SER A 35 -20.13 15.44 -3.98
C SER A 35 -21.50 15.75 -3.38
N ALA A 36 -22.29 14.71 -3.10
CA ALA A 36 -23.58 14.78 -2.43
C ALA A 36 -23.76 13.54 -1.55
N LYS A 37 -24.60 13.61 -0.52
CA LYS A 37 -24.89 12.43 0.32
C LYS A 37 -25.63 11.37 -0.49
N GLY A 38 -25.18 10.12 -0.42
CA GLY A 38 -25.93 8.97 -0.93
C GLY A 38 -25.71 8.73 -2.42
N CYS A 39 -24.47 8.92 -2.88
CA CYS A 39 -24.12 8.68 -4.26
C CYS A 39 -23.99 7.19 -4.56
N GLU A 40 -25.03 6.65 -5.17
CA GLU A 40 -25.02 5.29 -5.73
C GLU A 40 -24.39 5.27 -7.12
N TYR A 41 -23.97 4.09 -7.57
CA TYR A 41 -23.28 3.89 -8.86
C TYR A 41 -24.08 4.40 -10.05
N ASP A 42 -25.41 4.29 -9.99
CA ASP A 42 -26.37 4.72 -11.02
C ASP A 42 -26.90 6.15 -10.79
N SER A 43 -26.43 6.86 -9.76
CA SER A 43 -26.84 8.22 -9.51
C SER A 43 -26.41 9.15 -10.65
N THR A 44 -27.38 9.85 -11.22
CA THR A 44 -27.10 10.89 -12.22
C THR A 44 -26.47 12.11 -11.54
N ASN A 45 -25.30 12.52 -12.03
CA ASN A 45 -24.54 13.69 -11.58
C ASN A 45 -23.93 13.61 -10.16
N CYS A 46 -23.23 12.52 -9.81
CA CYS A 46 -22.40 12.51 -8.60
C CYS A 46 -20.94 12.10 -8.85
N SER A 47 -20.02 12.57 -8.01
CA SER A 47 -18.68 12.01 -7.86
C SER A 47 -18.48 11.26 -6.54
N ARG A 48 -17.81 10.11 -6.59
CA ARG A 48 -17.45 9.28 -5.42
C ARG A 48 -15.97 8.90 -5.43
N PHE A 49 -15.27 9.18 -4.33
CA PHE A 49 -13.89 8.77 -4.09
C PHE A 49 -13.86 7.86 -2.86
N THR A 50 -13.38 6.63 -3.03
CA THR A 50 -13.34 5.62 -1.97
C THR A 50 -11.94 5.03 -1.87
N VAL A 51 -11.43 4.91 -0.64
CA VAL A 51 -10.15 4.25 -0.35
C VAL A 51 -10.36 3.28 0.80
N ASN A 52 -10.19 1.99 0.56
CA ASN A 52 -10.10 0.95 1.58
C ASN A 52 -8.62 0.64 1.82
N TYR A 53 -8.17 0.68 3.07
CA TYR A 53 -6.75 0.57 3.39
C TYR A 53 -6.50 -0.10 4.75
N PRO A 54 -5.35 -0.79 4.91
CA PRO A 54 -4.96 -1.42 6.16
C PRO A 54 -4.19 -0.45 7.05
N GLU A 55 -4.45 -0.53 8.36
CA GLU A 55 -3.60 0.01 9.41
C GLU A 55 -2.96 -1.11 10.22
N PHE A 56 -1.80 -0.80 10.82
CA PHE A 56 -0.93 -1.77 11.49
C PHE A 56 -0.68 -1.37 12.95
N PRO A 57 -1.71 -1.38 13.82
CA PRO A 57 -1.64 -0.80 15.17
C PRO A 57 -0.62 -1.49 16.10
N GLY A 58 -0.16 -2.69 15.76
CA GLY A 58 0.88 -3.42 16.49
C GLY A 58 2.31 -2.96 16.22
N LEU A 59 2.53 -2.12 15.19
CA LEU A 59 3.85 -1.58 14.85
C LEU A 59 4.18 -0.34 15.69
N GLU A 60 5.45 0.07 15.72
CA GLU A 60 5.83 1.34 16.33
C GLU A 60 5.18 2.52 15.59
N GLN A 61 4.76 3.56 16.32
CA GLN A 61 4.01 4.69 15.74
C GLN A 61 4.72 5.32 14.52
N LEU A 62 6.04 5.53 14.60
CA LEU A 62 6.81 6.09 13.49
C LEU A 62 6.76 5.20 12.22
N VAL A 63 6.72 3.89 12.39
CA VAL A 63 6.61 2.94 11.28
C VAL A 63 5.19 2.97 10.71
N GLN A 64 4.17 3.05 11.57
CA GLN A 64 2.79 3.24 11.15
C GLN A 64 2.63 4.50 10.29
N ASP A 65 3.18 5.64 10.76
CA ASP A 65 3.10 6.93 10.05
C ASP A 65 3.77 6.87 8.68
N ARG A 66 4.95 6.21 8.58
CA ARG A 66 5.65 6.02 7.31
C ARG A 66 4.86 5.13 6.34
N ILE A 67 4.32 4.01 6.82
CA ILE A 67 3.50 3.12 5.99
C ILE A 67 2.27 3.88 5.50
N GLN A 68 1.59 4.61 6.38
CA GLN A 68 0.43 5.43 6.03
C GLN A 68 0.79 6.47 4.96
N GLN A 69 1.93 7.17 5.11
CA GLN A 69 2.39 8.12 4.10
C GLN A 69 2.64 7.44 2.74
N LYS A 70 3.24 6.24 2.72
CA LYS A 70 3.44 5.50 1.46
C LYS A 70 2.13 5.07 0.81
N ILE A 71 1.14 4.68 1.61
CA ILE A 71 -0.21 4.37 1.14
C ILE A 71 -0.86 5.62 0.52
N VAL A 72 -0.76 6.78 1.19
CA VAL A 72 -1.29 8.05 0.65
C VAL A 72 -0.61 8.44 -0.66
N LEU A 73 0.72 8.35 -0.74
CA LEU A 73 1.46 8.64 -1.98
C LEU A 73 1.07 7.70 -3.13
N LEU A 74 0.81 6.42 -2.84
CA LEU A 74 0.33 5.46 -3.83
C LEU A 74 -1.07 5.83 -4.35
N VAL A 75 -1.94 6.36 -3.49
CA VAL A 75 -3.27 6.86 -3.85
C VAL A 75 -3.18 8.16 -4.66
N ARG A 76 -2.20 9.02 -4.38
CA ARG A 76 -1.97 10.27 -5.11
C ARG A 76 -1.58 10.00 -6.58
N GLY A 77 -0.56 9.17 -6.80
CA GLY A 77 -0.13 8.73 -8.14
C GLY A 77 0.84 9.66 -8.90
N ASP A 78 1.06 10.90 -8.46
CA ASP A 78 1.99 11.88 -9.05
C ASP A 78 3.01 12.44 -8.03
N ALA A 79 3.53 13.66 -8.21
CA ALA A 79 4.66 14.19 -7.45
C ALA A 79 4.41 14.25 -5.92
N ASP A 80 5.39 13.79 -5.13
CA ASP A 80 5.28 13.70 -3.67
C ASP A 80 4.96 15.06 -3.01
N ASP A 81 3.79 15.18 -2.35
CA ASP A 81 3.53 16.21 -1.34
C ASP A 81 3.36 15.54 0.03
N PRO A 82 4.26 15.81 0.99
CA PRO A 82 4.16 15.22 2.32
C PRO A 82 2.93 15.67 3.12
N ARG A 83 2.16 16.66 2.62
CA ARG A 83 0.93 17.15 3.23
C ARG A 83 -0.31 16.38 2.80
N ASP A 84 -0.21 15.49 1.82
CA ASP A 84 -1.38 14.77 1.33
C ASP A 84 -2.04 13.92 2.41
N SER A 85 -3.35 13.81 2.27
CA SER A 85 -4.19 12.90 3.04
C SER A 85 -5.35 12.44 2.17
N PHE A 86 -6.05 11.39 2.58
CA PHE A 86 -7.23 10.95 1.83
C PHE A 86 -8.32 12.04 1.80
N GLU A 87 -8.42 12.84 2.86
CA GLU A 87 -9.30 14.01 2.92
C GLU A 87 -8.97 15.01 1.81
N LEU A 88 -7.71 15.46 1.70
CA LEU A 88 -7.30 16.43 0.68
C LEU A 88 -7.46 15.88 -0.73
N LEU A 89 -7.11 14.61 -0.95
CA LEU A 89 -7.26 13.96 -2.25
C LEU A 89 -8.75 13.81 -2.63
N GLY A 90 -9.59 13.44 -1.66
CA GLY A 90 -11.03 13.35 -1.85
C GLY A 90 -11.66 14.71 -2.12
N GLU A 91 -11.28 15.75 -1.39
CA GLU A 91 -11.71 17.14 -1.60
C GLU A 91 -11.32 17.65 -3.00
N GLY A 92 -10.07 17.39 -3.41
CA GLY A 92 -9.59 17.68 -4.76
C GLY A 92 -10.46 17.02 -5.83
N PHE A 93 -10.73 15.72 -5.67
CA PHE A 93 -11.59 14.99 -6.60
C PHE A 93 -13.02 15.56 -6.70
N GLN A 94 -13.64 15.95 -5.57
CA GLN A 94 -14.96 16.59 -5.61
C GLN A 94 -14.91 17.97 -6.27
N LYS A 95 -13.84 18.72 -6.04
CA LYS A 95 -13.64 20.03 -6.64
C LYS A 95 -13.50 19.92 -8.16
N ASP A 96 -12.69 18.99 -8.63
CA ASP A 96 -12.47 18.76 -10.07
C ASP A 96 -13.78 18.37 -10.77
N TYR A 97 -14.59 17.52 -10.13
CA TYR A 97 -15.92 17.19 -10.63
C TYR A 97 -16.86 18.40 -10.67
N ALA A 98 -16.86 19.24 -9.63
CA ALA A 98 -17.68 20.45 -9.59
C ALA A 98 -17.27 21.46 -10.69
N ASP A 99 -15.97 21.62 -10.92
CA ASP A 99 -15.43 22.46 -12.00
C ASP A 99 -15.83 21.91 -13.37
N PHE A 100 -15.73 20.59 -13.58
CA PHE A 100 -16.21 19.92 -14.79
C PHE A 100 -17.70 20.20 -15.06
N LYS A 101 -18.57 20.07 -14.04
CA LYS A 101 -20.00 20.35 -14.19
C LYS A 101 -20.31 21.83 -14.43
N LYS A 102 -19.44 22.74 -14.02
CA LYS A 102 -19.56 24.17 -14.31
C LYS A 102 -19.19 24.49 -15.76
N GLU A 103 -18.13 23.87 -16.27
CA GLU A 103 -17.66 24.06 -17.64
C GLU A 103 -18.56 23.33 -18.66
N PHE A 104 -19.06 22.15 -18.27
CA PHE A 104 -19.94 21.31 -19.09
C PHE A 104 -21.23 20.97 -18.33
N PRO A 105 -22.20 21.90 -18.23
CA PRO A 105 -23.46 21.67 -17.52
C PRO A 105 -24.22 20.44 -18.04
N ASP A 106 -24.23 20.26 -19.37
CA ASP A 106 -24.85 19.13 -20.07
C ASP A 106 -23.96 17.86 -20.08
N GLY A 107 -22.74 17.95 -19.55
CA GLY A 107 -21.84 16.81 -19.38
C GLY A 107 -22.47 15.77 -18.46
N GLY A 108 -22.93 14.67 -19.05
CA GLY A 108 -23.55 13.57 -18.30
C GLY A 108 -22.52 12.70 -17.56
N GLY A 109 -23.04 11.85 -16.69
CA GLY A 109 -22.27 10.80 -16.02
C GLY A 109 -21.80 11.16 -14.62
N SER A 110 -21.66 10.12 -13.79
CA SER A 110 -21.01 10.18 -12.50
C SER A 110 -19.50 10.03 -12.65
N TRP A 111 -18.74 10.55 -11.69
CA TRP A 111 -17.31 10.23 -11.55
C TRP A 111 -17.12 9.24 -10.41
N GLN A 112 -16.21 8.29 -10.56
CA GLN A 112 -15.83 7.39 -9.50
C GLN A 112 -14.33 7.14 -9.49
N ARG A 113 -13.78 6.95 -8.30
CA ARG A 113 -12.44 6.43 -8.08
C ARG A 113 -12.49 5.56 -6.85
N ASN A 114 -12.44 4.25 -7.06
CA ASN A 114 -12.55 3.21 -6.04
C ASN A 114 -11.19 2.54 -5.90
N ILE A 115 -10.62 2.62 -4.71
CA ILE A 115 -9.29 2.11 -4.42
C ILE A 115 -9.39 1.10 -3.28
N ASP A 116 -8.84 -0.08 -3.49
CA ASP A 116 -8.70 -1.13 -2.50
C ASP A 116 -7.22 -1.47 -2.29
N ILE A 117 -6.75 -1.30 -1.06
CA ILE A 117 -5.40 -1.66 -0.66
C ILE A 117 -5.52 -2.84 0.29
N SER A 118 -5.07 -4.01 -0.17
CA SER A 118 -5.22 -5.27 0.54
C SER A 118 -3.87 -5.82 0.99
N LEU A 119 -3.87 -6.50 2.14
CA LEU A 119 -2.68 -7.17 2.64
C LEU A 119 -2.46 -8.49 1.89
N LEU A 120 -1.29 -8.64 1.27
CA LEU A 120 -0.86 -9.93 0.70
C LEU A 120 0.00 -10.72 1.67
N LEU A 121 0.93 -10.03 2.35
CA LEU A 121 1.90 -10.67 3.23
C LEU A 121 2.28 -9.73 4.38
N PHE A 122 2.26 -10.26 5.61
CA PHE A 122 2.86 -9.61 6.78
C PHE A 122 3.95 -10.52 7.38
N GLY A 123 5.14 -10.47 6.78
CA GLY A 123 6.34 -11.17 7.23
C GLY A 123 7.15 -10.39 8.26
N ASP A 124 8.27 -10.95 8.70
CA ASP A 124 9.16 -10.29 9.66
C ASP A 124 10.15 -9.33 8.99
N SER A 125 10.31 -9.45 7.67
CA SER A 125 11.19 -8.65 6.82
C SER A 125 10.49 -8.04 5.61
N LEU A 126 9.22 -8.38 5.38
CA LEU A 126 8.46 -7.94 4.22
C LEU A 126 6.98 -7.80 4.55
N LEU A 127 6.46 -6.60 4.36
CA LEU A 127 5.05 -6.26 4.30
C LEU A 127 4.71 -6.00 2.83
N SER A 128 3.80 -6.77 2.25
CA SER A 128 3.40 -6.61 0.85
C SER A 128 1.91 -6.27 0.78
N LEU A 129 1.60 -5.17 0.10
CA LEU A 129 0.24 -4.71 -0.12
C LEU A 129 -0.04 -4.69 -1.63
N GLN A 130 -1.24 -5.11 -2.00
CA GLN A 130 -1.77 -4.94 -3.34
C GLN A 130 -2.71 -3.75 -3.36
N TYR A 131 -2.46 -2.85 -4.30
CA TYR A 131 -3.31 -1.73 -4.64
C TYR A 131 -4.12 -2.09 -5.88
N THR A 132 -5.42 -1.92 -5.83
CA THR A 132 -6.31 -2.01 -6.99
C THR A 132 -7.13 -0.74 -7.09
N GLU A 133 -7.18 -0.12 -8.27
CA GLU A 133 -8.02 1.03 -8.56
C GLU A 133 -8.94 0.72 -9.74
N GLU A 134 -10.21 1.10 -9.58
CA GLU A 134 -11.17 1.27 -10.68
C GLU A 134 -11.63 2.74 -10.68
N SER A 135 -11.45 3.44 -11.80
CA SER A 135 -11.84 4.85 -11.90
C SER A 135 -12.53 5.21 -13.21
N TYR A 136 -13.38 6.22 -13.17
CA TYR A 136 -14.09 6.76 -14.32
C TYR A 136 -14.37 8.23 -14.05
N THR A 137 -13.94 9.10 -14.94
CA THR A 137 -14.14 10.56 -14.85
C THR A 137 -14.78 11.11 -16.12
N GLY A 138 -15.65 10.30 -16.75
CA GLY A 138 -16.21 10.58 -18.08
C GLY A 138 -15.42 9.93 -19.22
N GLY A 139 -15.96 10.04 -20.44
CA GLY A 139 -15.34 9.48 -21.65
C GLY A 139 -15.94 8.13 -22.08
N ALA A 140 -15.23 7.38 -22.90
CA ALA A 140 -15.74 6.13 -23.49
C ALA A 140 -15.72 4.94 -22.52
N HIS A 141 -14.80 4.92 -21.55
CA HIS A 141 -14.61 3.82 -20.60
C HIS A 141 -13.89 4.29 -19.33
N GLY A 142 -13.89 3.46 -18.29
CA GLY A 142 -13.07 3.65 -17.08
C GLY A 142 -11.62 3.17 -17.23
N ASN A 143 -10.85 3.35 -16.17
CA ASN A 143 -9.47 2.89 -16.00
C ASN A 143 -9.42 1.85 -14.88
N ASN A 144 -8.50 0.88 -15.03
CA ASN A 144 -8.20 -0.11 -13.99
C ASN A 144 -6.68 -0.17 -13.78
N LEU A 145 -6.23 -0.20 -12.53
CA LEU A 145 -4.83 -0.33 -12.16
C LEU A 145 -4.66 -1.39 -11.07
N VAL A 146 -3.65 -2.24 -11.21
CA VAL A 146 -3.15 -3.11 -10.14
C VAL A 146 -1.69 -2.77 -9.92
N ALA A 147 -1.32 -2.48 -8.68
CA ALA A 147 0.05 -2.20 -8.27
C ALA A 147 0.39 -2.91 -6.97
N PHE A 148 1.68 -3.06 -6.69
CA PHE A 148 2.17 -3.68 -5.46
C PHE A 148 3.16 -2.77 -4.78
N ILE A 149 3.02 -2.62 -3.46
CA ILE A 149 4.01 -1.94 -2.63
C ILE A 149 4.58 -2.92 -1.62
N ASN A 150 5.92 -2.97 -1.58
CA ASN A 150 6.67 -3.85 -0.71
C ASN A 150 7.45 -2.98 0.27
N LEU A 151 7.25 -3.22 1.57
CA LEU A 151 7.76 -2.41 2.67
C LEU A 151 8.49 -3.29 3.68
N ASP A 152 9.47 -2.71 4.37
CA ASP A 152 10.08 -3.34 5.53
C ASP A 152 9.20 -3.04 6.76
N PRO A 153 8.61 -4.06 7.43
CA PRO A 153 7.66 -3.86 8.53
C PRO A 153 8.27 -3.25 9.79
N LYS A 154 9.60 -3.15 9.87
CA LYS A 154 10.32 -2.55 11.00
C LYS A 154 10.69 -1.09 10.77
N THR A 155 10.68 -0.64 9.52
CA THR A 155 11.17 0.71 9.16
C THR A 155 10.18 1.53 8.33
N GLY A 156 9.21 0.86 7.68
CA GLY A 156 8.28 1.48 6.72
C GLY A 156 8.92 1.82 5.38
N GLU A 157 10.19 1.45 5.15
CA GLU A 157 10.92 1.76 3.93
C GLU A 157 10.56 0.83 2.78
N LEU A 158 10.63 1.34 1.55
CA LEU A 158 10.40 0.56 0.35
C LEU A 158 11.45 -0.55 0.19
N VAL A 159 10.98 -1.76 -0.07
CA VAL A 159 11.79 -2.90 -0.50
C VAL A 159 11.77 -2.96 -2.02
N LYS A 160 12.88 -2.54 -2.63
CA LYS A 160 13.10 -2.59 -4.08
C LYS A 160 13.74 -3.92 -4.49
N LEU A 161 13.71 -4.22 -5.79
CA LEU A 161 14.27 -5.46 -6.33
C LEU A 161 15.78 -5.61 -6.09
N ASP A 162 16.54 -4.50 -6.07
CA ASP A 162 17.97 -4.47 -5.75
C ASP A 162 18.31 -4.97 -4.34
N ARG A 163 17.36 -4.91 -3.39
CA ARG A 163 17.48 -5.49 -2.05
C ARG A 163 17.21 -7.00 -2.04
N LEU A 164 16.47 -7.51 -3.03
CA LEU A 164 16.04 -8.91 -3.13
C LEU A 164 16.92 -9.73 -4.07
N LEU A 165 17.46 -9.11 -5.11
CA LEU A 165 18.14 -9.75 -6.23
C LEU A 165 19.58 -9.25 -6.33
N LYS A 166 20.48 -10.12 -6.78
CA LYS A 166 21.91 -9.78 -6.96
C LYS A 166 22.06 -8.71 -8.07
N PRO A 167 23.01 -7.77 -7.96
CA PRO A 167 23.26 -6.78 -9.03
C PRO A 167 23.42 -7.43 -10.41
N GLY A 168 22.83 -6.82 -11.44
CA GLY A 168 22.77 -7.38 -12.80
C GLY A 168 21.66 -8.43 -12.97
N TYR A 169 20.61 -8.38 -12.15
CA TYR A 169 19.48 -9.33 -12.21
C TYR A 169 18.57 -9.10 -13.41
N GLU A 170 18.60 -7.91 -14.01
CA GLU A 170 17.59 -7.43 -14.95
C GLU A 170 17.47 -8.33 -16.18
N GLU A 171 18.59 -8.73 -16.77
CA GLU A 171 18.61 -9.56 -17.98
C GLU A 171 18.13 -10.98 -17.72
N THR A 172 18.57 -11.57 -16.59
CA THR A 172 18.10 -12.89 -16.16
C THR A 172 16.60 -12.87 -15.85
N LEU A 173 16.13 -11.82 -15.15
CA LEU A 173 14.72 -11.67 -14.81
C LEU A 173 13.85 -11.49 -16.06
N ARG A 174 14.32 -10.70 -17.03
CA ARG A 174 13.66 -10.51 -18.34
C ARG A 174 13.56 -11.84 -19.09
N THR A 175 14.65 -12.60 -19.15
CA THR A 175 14.68 -13.91 -19.84
C THR A 175 13.68 -14.89 -19.22
N VAL A 176 13.70 -15.04 -17.89
CA VAL A 176 12.74 -15.90 -17.18
C VAL A 176 11.29 -15.44 -17.41
N GLY A 177 11.04 -14.13 -17.39
CA GLY A 177 9.71 -13.57 -17.65
C GLY A 177 9.21 -13.86 -19.07
N GLU A 178 10.09 -13.75 -20.07
CA GLU A 178 9.77 -14.05 -21.47
C GLU A 178 9.46 -15.53 -21.68
N GLU A 179 10.27 -16.44 -21.11
CA GLU A 179 10.05 -17.88 -21.17
C GLU A 179 8.68 -18.27 -20.59
N ILE A 180 8.36 -17.78 -19.38
CA ILE A 180 7.06 -18.02 -18.73
C ILE A 180 5.92 -17.41 -19.56
N PHE A 181 6.11 -16.21 -20.10
CA PHE A 181 5.11 -15.57 -20.95
C PHE A 181 4.83 -16.41 -22.20
N ARG A 182 5.86 -16.88 -22.91
CA ARG A 182 5.71 -17.73 -24.11
C ARG A 182 5.00 -19.03 -23.79
N GLN A 183 5.37 -19.70 -22.70
CA GLN A 183 4.70 -20.91 -22.24
C GLN A 183 3.21 -20.68 -21.95
N ASN A 184 2.87 -19.62 -21.23
CA ASN A 184 1.48 -19.27 -20.90
C ASN A 184 0.66 -18.82 -22.12
N ARG A 185 1.32 -18.41 -23.21
CA ARG A 185 0.69 -17.98 -24.46
C ARG A 185 0.82 -19.01 -25.57
N GLU A 186 1.36 -20.20 -25.29
CA GLU A 186 1.58 -21.29 -26.25
C GLU A 186 2.40 -20.83 -27.48
N LEU A 187 3.41 -19.99 -27.24
CA LEU A 187 4.31 -19.49 -28.28
C LEU A 187 5.55 -20.39 -28.37
N ALA A 188 6.11 -20.51 -29.57
CA ALA A 188 7.39 -21.20 -29.76
C ALA A 188 8.54 -20.44 -29.07
N ASP A 189 9.55 -21.22 -28.67
CA ASP A 189 10.81 -20.71 -28.13
C ASP A 189 11.57 -19.85 -29.15
#